data_AF-A0A957ZCP6-F1
#
_entry.id   AF-A0A957ZCP6-F1
#
_cell.length_a   1.000
_cell.length_b   1.000
_cell.length_c   1.000
_cell.angle_alpha   90.00
_cell.angle_beta   90.00
_cell.angle_gamma   90.00
#
_symmetry.space_group_name_H-M   'P 1'
#
loop_
_entity.id
_entity.type
_entity.pdbx_description
1 polymer ?
#
loop_
_entity_poly.entity_id
_entity_poly.type
_entity_poly.pdbx_seq_one_letter_code
_entity_poly.pdbx_strand_id
1 'polypeptide(L)'
;VYSINYASLRYRVFAVQPEDWPAYQQYRENFWRTTTPVDPPGQLLVENSIEINAKSDELVETPIPLAKMLPNGLGHLIVVVDLPPGTLLKDQDSRNQIVQTWVQVTQMGVDAFVDASEMTAWANDLRTGAPLADVELSLLNSQAAAVTGADGTAKLELPSQSSPLLVARKGDDVAILPQSSYSGGGWQRMPVQDELAWYVWDDRQMYRPGEEVHVKGWVRRV
;
A
#
# COMPACT_ATOMS: atom_id res chain seq x y z
N VAL A 1 18.22 -7.40 -1.93
CA VAL A 1 18.00 -7.92 -0.56
C VAL A 1 19.30 -7.75 0.22
N TYR A 2 19.20 -7.40 1.50
CA TYR A 2 20.37 -7.25 2.37
C TYR A 2 20.49 -8.47 3.28
N SER A 3 21.70 -8.99 3.45
CA SER A 3 21.96 -10.17 4.27
C SER A 3 23.35 -10.10 4.91
N ILE A 4 23.51 -10.77 6.06
CA ILE A 4 24.80 -10.95 6.75
C ILE A 4 24.92 -12.41 7.16
N ASN A 5 26.10 -13.02 6.99
CA ASN A 5 26.39 -14.39 7.43
C ASN A 5 25.46 -15.50 6.86
N TYR A 6 24.88 -15.28 5.68
CA TYR A 6 24.16 -16.30 4.91
C TYR A 6 24.98 -16.72 3.69
N ALA A 7 25.04 -18.02 3.41
CA ALA A 7 25.71 -18.56 2.22
C ALA A 7 24.79 -18.59 0.98
N SER A 8 23.48 -18.74 1.20
CA SER A 8 22.48 -18.71 0.14
C SER A 8 21.12 -18.29 0.68
N LEU A 9 20.28 -17.74 -0.20
CA LEU A 9 18.89 -17.41 0.07
C LEU A 9 18.01 -18.05 -1.00
N ARG A 10 16.81 -18.48 -0.62
CA ARG A 10 15.80 -18.91 -1.57
C ARG A 10 14.90 -17.71 -1.88
N TYR A 11 14.57 -17.52 -3.16
CA TYR A 11 13.56 -16.56 -3.58
C TYR A 11 12.46 -17.26 -4.38
N ARG A 12 11.23 -16.82 -4.13
CA ARG A 12 10.01 -17.23 -4.82
C ARG A 12 9.32 -16.00 -5.38
N VAL A 13 8.89 -16.07 -6.63
CA VAL A 13 8.22 -14.96 -7.32
C VAL A 13 6.87 -15.43 -7.81
N PHE A 14 5.83 -14.67 -7.46
CA PHE A 14 4.45 -14.95 -7.82
C PHE A 14 3.92 -13.85 -8.74
N ALA A 15 3.30 -14.24 -9.86
CA ALA A 15 2.53 -13.33 -10.70
C ALA A 15 1.22 -12.98 -10.01
N VAL A 16 0.91 -11.69 -9.92
CA VAL A 16 -0.32 -11.17 -9.32
C VAL A 16 -0.93 -10.09 -10.19
N GLN A 17 -2.22 -9.84 -9.98
CA GLN A 17 -2.98 -8.75 -10.57
C GLN A 17 -3.47 -7.79 -9.47
N PRO A 18 -3.84 -6.54 -9.79
CA PRO A 18 -4.38 -5.59 -8.80
C PRO A 18 -5.49 -6.18 -7.90
N GLU A 19 -6.31 -7.07 -8.45
CA GLU A 19 -7.41 -7.74 -7.77
C GLU A 19 -6.94 -8.70 -6.64
N ASP A 20 -5.68 -9.13 -6.66
CA ASP A 20 -5.06 -9.95 -5.59
C ASP A 20 -4.63 -9.12 -4.37
N TRP A 21 -4.68 -7.79 -4.44
CA TRP A 21 -4.24 -6.90 -3.36
C TRP A 21 -4.93 -7.19 -2.00
N PRO A 22 -6.27 -7.37 -1.93
CA PRO A 22 -6.91 -7.70 -0.66
C PRO A 22 -6.44 -9.04 -0.07
N ALA A 23 -6.22 -10.05 -0.93
CA ALA A 23 -5.68 -11.35 -0.52
C ALA A 23 -4.23 -11.21 -0.02
N TYR A 24 -3.44 -10.32 -0.63
CA TYR A 24 -2.08 -10.02 -0.18
C TYR A 24 -2.05 -9.32 1.19
N GLN A 25 -2.96 -8.37 1.43
CA GLN A 25 -3.10 -7.73 2.74
C GLN A 25 -3.47 -8.76 3.82
N GLN A 26 -4.41 -9.65 3.53
CA GLN A 26 -4.81 -10.73 4.44
C GLN A 26 -3.65 -11.71 4.69
N TYR A 27 -2.90 -12.07 3.65
CA TYR A 27 -1.69 -12.88 3.74
C TYR A 27 -0.67 -12.28 4.72
N ARG A 28 -0.37 -10.98 4.59
CA ARG A 28 0.56 -10.27 5.49
C ARG A 28 0.07 -10.19 6.93
N GLU A 29 -1.24 -9.97 7.13
CA GLU A 29 -1.85 -9.95 8.46
C GLU A 29 -1.76 -11.33 9.12
N ASN A 30 -2.01 -12.39 8.37
CA ASN A 30 -1.99 -13.77 8.85
C ASN A 30 -0.57 -14.29 9.11
N PHE A 31 0.44 -13.82 8.38
CA PHE A 31 1.82 -14.27 8.52
C PHE A 31 2.33 -14.20 9.97
N TRP A 32 1.90 -13.21 10.74
CA TRP A 32 2.25 -13.07 12.15
C TRP A 32 1.29 -13.79 13.11
N ARG A 33 0.08 -14.13 12.66
CA ARG A 33 -0.99 -14.69 13.49
C ARG A 33 -1.14 -16.21 13.40
N THR A 34 -0.75 -16.82 12.30
CA THR A 34 -0.85 -18.27 12.09
C THR A 34 0.46 -18.96 12.44
N THR A 35 0.44 -20.24 12.80
CA THR A 35 1.65 -21.06 13.00
C THR A 35 2.12 -21.72 11.70
N THR A 36 1.21 -21.97 10.77
CA THR A 36 1.49 -22.57 9.46
C THR A 36 1.76 -21.49 8.42
N PRO A 37 2.94 -21.47 7.78
CA PRO A 37 3.20 -20.62 6.63
C PRO A 37 2.28 -21.01 5.47
N VAL A 38 1.58 -20.02 4.92
CA VAL A 38 0.80 -20.16 3.68
C VAL A 38 1.58 -19.44 2.57
N ASP A 39 1.37 -19.83 1.32
CA ASP A 39 1.92 -19.07 0.20
C ASP A 39 1.13 -17.78 -0.04
N PRO A 40 1.76 -16.72 -0.58
CA PRO A 40 1.05 -15.52 -1.01
C PRO A 40 0.05 -15.83 -2.14
N PRO A 41 -0.89 -14.91 -2.44
CA PRO A 41 -1.76 -15.07 -3.60
C PRO A 41 -0.97 -15.04 -4.92
N GLY A 42 -1.64 -15.44 -6.00
CA GLY A 42 -1.09 -15.45 -7.35
C GLY A 42 -0.48 -16.78 -7.77
N GLN A 43 0.15 -16.78 -8.94
CA GLN A 43 0.76 -17.98 -9.54
C GLN A 43 2.27 -17.96 -9.33
N LEU A 44 2.83 -19.04 -8.77
CA LEU A 44 4.28 -19.22 -8.67
C LEU A 44 4.91 -19.26 -10.08
N LEU A 45 5.80 -18.32 -10.37
CA LEU A 45 6.56 -18.24 -11.61
C LEU A 45 7.93 -18.91 -11.50
N VAL A 46 8.59 -18.70 -10.37
CA VAL A 46 9.92 -19.27 -10.11
C VAL A 46 10.12 -19.50 -8.61
N GLU A 47 10.83 -20.58 -8.30
CA GLU A 47 11.46 -20.83 -7.03
C GLU A 47 12.92 -21.20 -7.30
N ASN A 48 13.87 -20.44 -6.73
CA ASN A 48 15.28 -20.68 -6.96
C ASN A 48 16.12 -20.25 -5.75
N SER A 49 17.37 -20.70 -5.70
CA SER A 49 18.36 -20.27 -4.72
C SER A 49 19.34 -19.28 -5.36
N ILE A 50 19.79 -18.31 -4.58
CA ILE A 50 20.87 -17.40 -4.93
C ILE A 50 22.01 -17.57 -3.92
N GLU A 51 23.22 -17.77 -4.43
CA GLU A 51 24.43 -17.79 -3.62
C GLU A 51 24.78 -16.37 -3.19
N ILE A 52 25.18 -16.24 -1.93
CA ILE A 52 25.57 -14.97 -1.33
C ILE A 52 27.09 -14.97 -1.21
N ASN A 53 27.72 -14.12 -2.03
CA ASN A 53 29.17 -13.97 -2.06
C ASN A 53 29.58 -12.83 -1.11
N ALA A 54 29.74 -13.15 0.19
CA ALA A 54 30.14 -12.18 1.20
C ALA A 54 31.23 -12.72 2.13
N LYS A 55 32.00 -11.81 2.74
CA LYS A 55 32.90 -12.15 3.84
C LYS A 55 32.09 -12.34 5.12
N SER A 56 32.69 -13.02 6.10
CA SER A 56 32.12 -13.12 7.45
C SER A 56 31.90 -11.72 8.03
N ASP A 57 30.75 -11.55 8.68
CA ASP A 57 30.34 -10.35 9.43
C ASP A 57 30.25 -9.06 8.59
N GLU A 58 30.00 -9.22 7.29
CA GLU A 58 29.80 -8.12 6.35
C GLU A 58 28.35 -8.11 5.82
N LEU A 59 27.71 -6.93 5.85
CA LEU A 59 26.42 -6.72 5.22
C LEU A 59 26.60 -6.66 3.70
N VAL A 60 25.92 -7.52 2.97
CA VAL A 60 25.95 -7.54 1.50
C VAL A 60 24.57 -7.27 0.92
N GLU A 61 24.55 -6.51 -0.17
CA GLU A 61 23.38 -6.36 -1.01
C GLU A 61 23.44 -7.36 -2.18
N THR A 62 22.39 -8.17 -2.32
CA THR A 62 22.24 -9.11 -3.43
C THR A 62 21.01 -8.75 -4.28
N PRO A 63 21.16 -8.50 -5.59
CA PRO A 63 20.04 -8.24 -6.48
C PRO A 63 19.27 -9.53 -6.82
N ILE A 64 17.94 -9.44 -6.84
CA ILE A 64 17.07 -10.55 -7.28
C ILE A 64 16.67 -10.28 -8.75
N PRO A 65 16.93 -11.21 -9.69
CA PRO A 65 16.68 -10.97 -11.11
C PRO A 65 15.19 -11.15 -11.45
N LEU A 66 14.41 -10.08 -11.43
CA LEU A 66 12.95 -10.11 -11.68
C LEU A 66 12.56 -9.88 -13.15
N ALA A 67 13.46 -9.34 -13.98
CA ALA A 67 13.12 -8.90 -15.34
C ALA A 67 12.54 -10.01 -16.24
N LYS A 68 12.94 -11.27 -16.04
CA LYS A 68 12.45 -12.40 -16.84
C LYS A 68 11.02 -12.83 -16.48
N MET A 69 10.48 -12.30 -15.39
CA MET A 69 9.18 -12.64 -14.81
C MET A 69 8.11 -11.60 -15.16
N LEU A 70 8.50 -10.52 -15.84
CA LEU A 70 7.65 -9.40 -16.21
C LEU A 70 7.42 -9.38 -17.73
N PRO A 71 6.20 -9.67 -18.20
CA PRO A 71 5.84 -9.46 -19.60
C PRO A 71 6.11 -8.01 -20.00
N ASN A 72 6.84 -7.80 -21.10
CA ASN A 72 7.22 -6.46 -21.59
C ASN A 72 7.95 -5.57 -20.56
N GLY A 73 8.49 -6.15 -19.48
CA GLY A 73 9.14 -5.41 -18.39
C GLY A 73 8.18 -4.65 -17.47
N LEU A 74 6.88 -4.94 -17.51
CA LEU A 74 5.83 -4.28 -16.71
C LEU A 74 5.03 -5.31 -15.91
N GLY A 75 4.36 -4.84 -14.85
CA GLY A 75 3.37 -5.60 -14.11
C GLY A 75 3.66 -5.70 -12.61
N HIS A 76 2.99 -6.66 -11.97
CA HIS A 76 2.99 -6.82 -10.52
C HIS A 76 3.47 -8.21 -10.12
N LEU A 77 4.30 -8.27 -9.09
CA LEU A 77 4.84 -9.50 -8.53
C LEU A 77 4.73 -9.48 -7.02
N ILE A 78 4.60 -10.65 -6.40
CA ILE A 78 4.98 -10.83 -5.00
C ILE A 78 6.32 -11.55 -4.97
N VAL A 79 7.27 -10.99 -4.23
CA VAL A 79 8.59 -11.58 -4.02
C VAL A 79 8.71 -12.01 -2.57
N VAL A 80 9.01 -13.28 -2.36
CA VAL A 80 9.29 -13.87 -1.04
C VAL A 80 10.74 -14.35 -1.03
N VAL A 81 11.54 -13.85 -0.09
CA VAL A 81 12.92 -14.28 0.14
C VAL A 81 13.01 -14.90 1.53
N ASP A 82 13.44 -16.15 1.59
CA ASP A 82 13.57 -16.92 2.83
C ASP A 82 14.80 -17.86 2.78
N LEU A 83 14.96 -18.70 3.80
CA LEU A 83 16.05 -19.67 3.85
C LEU A 83 15.73 -20.92 3.03
N PRO A 84 16.73 -21.50 2.33
CA PRO A 84 16.56 -22.78 1.66
C PRO A 84 16.07 -23.88 2.61
N PRO A 85 15.26 -24.85 2.12
CA PRO A 85 14.88 -26.03 2.89
C PRO A 85 16.11 -26.75 3.46
N GLY A 86 16.01 -27.28 4.68
CA GLY A 86 17.10 -28.01 5.33
C GLY A 86 18.16 -27.14 6.02
N THR A 87 18.03 -25.81 6.01
CA THR A 87 18.92 -24.94 6.79
C THR A 87 18.78 -25.20 8.29
N LEU A 88 19.89 -25.53 8.96
CA LEU A 88 19.93 -25.91 10.38
C LEU A 88 19.74 -24.72 11.34
N LEU A 89 19.85 -23.49 10.85
CA LEU A 89 19.71 -22.23 11.60
C LEU A 89 18.23 -21.83 11.82
N LYS A 90 17.30 -22.80 11.91
CA LYS A 90 15.89 -22.50 12.20
C LYS A 90 15.73 -22.18 13.69
N ASP A 91 16.03 -20.95 14.07
CA ASP A 91 15.61 -20.42 15.37
C ASP A 91 14.09 -20.31 15.44
N GLN A 92 13.57 -20.27 16.67
CA GLN A 92 12.13 -20.10 16.95
C GLN A 92 11.54 -18.83 16.30
N ASP A 93 12.39 -17.87 15.91
CA ASP A 93 12.04 -16.57 15.33
C ASP A 93 12.32 -16.46 13.81
N SER A 94 12.37 -17.59 13.09
CA SER A 94 12.64 -17.67 11.65
C SER A 94 11.79 -16.75 10.74
N ARG A 95 10.67 -16.21 11.22
CA ARG A 95 9.83 -15.25 10.49
C ARG A 95 10.49 -13.89 10.29
N ASN A 96 11.32 -13.47 11.22
CA ASN A 96 12.07 -12.21 11.13
C ASN A 96 13.12 -12.24 10.00
N GLN A 97 13.41 -13.44 9.47
CA GLN A 97 14.36 -13.67 8.38
C GLN A 97 13.66 -13.75 7.01
N ILE A 98 12.33 -13.67 6.96
CA ILE A 98 11.56 -13.77 5.72
C ILE A 98 11.20 -12.36 5.24
N VAL A 99 11.61 -12.01 4.03
CA VAL A 99 11.22 -10.77 3.35
C VAL A 99 10.11 -11.08 2.37
N GLN A 100 8.98 -10.38 2.47
CA GLN A 100 7.84 -10.50 1.56
C GLN A 100 7.43 -9.11 1.11
N THR A 101 7.34 -8.88 -0.20
CA THR A 101 6.96 -7.57 -0.73
C THR A 101 6.18 -7.69 -2.01
N TRP A 102 5.23 -6.76 -2.21
CA TRP A 102 4.62 -6.50 -3.50
C TRP A 102 5.58 -5.62 -4.30
N VAL A 103 5.89 -6.01 -5.52
CA VAL A 103 6.71 -5.27 -6.47
C VAL A 103 5.81 -4.83 -7.62
N GLN A 104 5.75 -3.52 -7.86
CA GLN A 104 5.11 -2.93 -9.02
C GLN A 104 6.19 -2.39 -9.95
N VAL A 105 6.14 -2.79 -11.22
CA VAL A 105 7.00 -2.25 -12.27
C VAL A 105 6.11 -1.59 -13.31
N THR A 106 6.15 -0.26 -13.32
CA THR A 106 5.30 0.60 -14.14
C THR A 106 6.10 1.82 -14.61
N GLN A 107 5.67 2.46 -15.69
CA GLN A 107 6.15 3.78 -16.11
C GLN A 107 5.25 4.92 -15.59
N MET A 108 4.13 4.59 -14.94
CA MET A 108 3.15 5.56 -14.46
C MET A 108 3.35 5.89 -12.96
N GLY A 109 3.40 7.18 -12.65
CA GLY A 109 3.14 7.72 -11.32
C GLY A 109 1.65 7.96 -11.17
N VAL A 110 1.10 7.64 -10.00
CA VAL A 110 -0.32 7.84 -9.68
C VAL A 110 -0.44 8.38 -8.27
N ASP A 111 -1.02 9.57 -8.16
CA ASP A 111 -1.32 10.24 -6.91
C ASP A 111 -2.82 10.53 -6.81
N ALA A 112 -3.34 10.64 -5.59
CA ALA A 112 -4.74 10.95 -5.34
C ALA A 112 -4.93 11.91 -4.18
N PHE A 113 -5.79 12.89 -4.38
CA PHE A 113 -6.33 13.79 -3.35
C PHE A 113 -7.80 13.43 -3.14
N VAL A 114 -8.19 13.20 -1.90
CA VAL A 114 -9.50 12.64 -1.57
C VAL A 114 -10.20 13.53 -0.56
N ASP A 115 -11.44 13.90 -0.86
CA ASP A 115 -12.34 14.57 0.08
C ASP A 115 -13.47 13.62 0.53
N ALA A 116 -14.52 14.16 1.14
CA ALA A 116 -15.62 13.37 1.67
C ALA A 116 -16.44 12.63 0.59
N SER A 117 -16.42 13.08 -0.66
CA SER A 117 -17.28 12.56 -1.74
C SER A 117 -16.55 12.25 -3.04
N GLU A 118 -15.42 12.88 -3.32
CA GLU A 118 -14.68 12.77 -4.57
C GLU A 118 -13.21 12.44 -4.33
N MET A 119 -12.62 11.79 -5.33
CA MET A 119 -11.18 11.61 -5.49
C MET A 119 -10.75 12.35 -6.75
N THR A 120 -9.74 13.21 -6.63
CA THR A 120 -8.99 13.77 -7.76
C THR A 120 -7.69 12.99 -7.89
N ALA A 121 -7.56 12.22 -8.96
CA ALA A 121 -6.36 11.45 -9.27
C ALA A 121 -5.51 12.18 -10.32
N TRP A 122 -4.19 12.02 -10.23
CA TRP A 122 -3.22 12.55 -11.18
C TRP A 122 -2.29 11.43 -11.63
N ALA A 123 -2.12 11.28 -12.94
CA ALA A 123 -1.23 10.32 -13.56
C ALA A 123 -0.16 11.03 -14.39
N ASN A 124 1.10 10.61 -14.22
CA ASN A 124 2.26 11.19 -14.90
C ASN A 124 3.28 10.12 -15.29
N ASP A 125 4.14 10.42 -16.26
CA ASP A 125 5.24 9.56 -16.68
C ASP A 125 6.38 9.66 -15.66
N LEU A 126 6.80 8.55 -15.03
CA LEU A 126 7.82 8.54 -13.98
C LEU A 126 9.20 8.98 -14.46
N ARG A 127 9.49 8.84 -15.76
CA ARG A 127 10.80 9.16 -16.33
C ARG A 127 10.92 10.65 -16.63
N THR A 128 9.83 11.29 -17.05
CA THR A 128 9.83 12.68 -17.55
C THR A 128 9.07 13.65 -16.66
N GLY A 129 8.19 13.15 -15.79
CA GLY A 129 7.25 13.94 -14.99
C GLY A 129 6.08 14.52 -15.79
N ALA A 130 5.98 14.23 -17.09
CA ALA A 130 4.92 14.78 -17.94
C ALA A 130 3.55 14.18 -17.59
N PRO A 131 2.46 14.98 -17.66
CA PRO A 131 1.11 14.45 -17.44
C PRO A 131 0.73 13.40 -18.48
N LEU A 132 0.01 12.36 -18.05
CA LEU A 132 -0.47 11.29 -18.91
C LEU A 132 -1.97 11.38 -19.13
N ALA A 133 -2.37 11.77 -20.34
CA ALA A 133 -3.74 11.63 -20.81
C ALA A 133 -4.10 10.17 -21.12
N ASP A 134 -5.40 9.90 -21.18
CA ASP A 134 -5.97 8.60 -21.59
C ASP A 134 -5.54 7.43 -20.68
N VAL A 135 -5.29 7.72 -19.40
CA VAL A 135 -5.10 6.69 -18.37
C VAL A 135 -6.47 6.32 -17.81
N GLU A 136 -6.83 5.05 -17.92
CA GLU A 136 -8.07 4.51 -17.36
C GLU A 136 -7.90 4.30 -15.86
N LEU A 137 -8.70 4.99 -15.06
CA LEU A 137 -8.70 4.92 -13.61
C LEU A 137 -9.96 4.20 -13.13
N SER A 138 -9.82 3.31 -12.16
CA SER A 138 -10.95 2.66 -11.49
C SER A 138 -10.65 2.36 -10.02
N LEU A 139 -11.70 2.43 -9.19
CA LEU A 139 -11.64 2.02 -7.80
C LEU A 139 -12.08 0.54 -7.68
N LEU A 140 -11.20 -0.30 -7.13
CA LEU A 140 -11.44 -1.74 -6.98
C LEU A 140 -12.73 -2.01 -6.18
N ASN A 141 -13.48 -3.04 -6.57
CA ASN A 141 -14.79 -3.40 -5.99
C ASN A 141 -15.86 -2.31 -6.10
N SER A 142 -15.72 -1.39 -7.05
CA SER A 142 -16.72 -0.35 -7.31
C SER A 142 -16.95 -0.14 -8.81
N GLN A 143 -17.94 0.67 -9.15
CA GLN A 143 -18.17 1.14 -10.53
C GLN A 143 -17.55 2.52 -10.79
N ALA A 144 -16.86 3.11 -9.82
CA ALA A 144 -16.24 4.41 -9.98
C ALA A 144 -15.04 4.27 -10.92
N ALA A 145 -15.11 4.98 -12.05
CA ALA A 145 -14.10 5.00 -13.07
C ALA A 145 -14.05 6.36 -13.76
N ALA A 146 -12.86 6.74 -14.24
CA ALA A 146 -12.63 7.96 -15.01
C ALA A 146 -11.44 7.77 -15.94
N VAL A 147 -11.28 8.69 -16.89
CA VAL A 147 -10.12 8.72 -17.79
C VAL A 147 -9.43 10.06 -17.63
N THR A 148 -8.10 10.06 -17.54
CA THR A 148 -7.34 11.29 -17.35
C THR A 148 -7.37 12.19 -18.59
N GLY A 149 -7.51 13.49 -18.36
CA GLY A 149 -7.44 14.52 -19.38
C GLY A 149 -6.00 14.84 -19.82
N ALA A 150 -5.85 15.84 -20.67
CA ALA A 150 -4.55 16.31 -21.19
C ALA A 150 -3.56 16.77 -20.10
N ASP A 151 -4.08 17.18 -18.93
CA ASP A 151 -3.29 17.57 -17.74
C ASP A 151 -2.96 16.39 -16.82
N GLY A 152 -3.34 15.17 -17.21
CA GLY A 152 -3.09 13.95 -16.46
C GLY A 152 -4.05 13.74 -15.29
N THR A 153 -5.07 14.58 -15.13
CA THR A 153 -6.00 14.48 -14.00
C THR A 153 -7.34 13.87 -14.38
N ALA A 154 -7.98 13.19 -13.42
CA ALA A 154 -9.38 12.78 -13.52
C ALA A 154 -10.05 12.83 -12.14
N LYS A 155 -11.38 12.97 -12.14
CA LYS A 155 -12.21 12.91 -10.93
C LYS A 155 -13.01 11.63 -10.90
N LEU A 156 -13.03 10.98 -9.73
CA LEU A 156 -13.84 9.80 -9.45
C LEU A 156 -14.76 10.09 -8.26
N GLU A 157 -16.05 9.80 -8.41
CA GLU A 157 -16.97 9.79 -7.28
C GLU A 157 -16.63 8.65 -6.33
N LEU A 158 -16.52 8.93 -5.03
CA LEU A 158 -16.27 7.89 -4.04
C LEU A 158 -17.49 6.98 -3.90
N PRO A 159 -17.30 5.66 -3.93
CA PRO A 159 -18.38 4.71 -3.73
C PRO A 159 -18.89 4.72 -2.28
N SER A 160 -20.14 4.28 -2.08
CA SER A 160 -20.68 4.07 -0.73
C SER A 160 -20.06 2.89 0.00
N GLN A 161 -19.47 1.94 -0.74
CA GLN A 161 -18.73 0.80 -0.19
C GLN A 161 -17.23 1.07 -0.30
N SER A 162 -16.48 0.71 0.74
CA SER A 162 -15.03 0.88 0.80
C SER A 162 -14.28 0.22 -0.36
N SER A 163 -13.46 1.01 -1.04
CA SER A 163 -12.52 0.54 -2.06
C SER A 163 -11.07 0.63 -1.57
N PRO A 164 -10.31 -0.47 -1.53
CA PRO A 164 -8.96 -0.46 -0.96
C PRO A 164 -7.89 0.05 -1.94
N LEU A 165 -8.22 0.19 -3.23
CA LEU A 165 -7.23 0.30 -4.29
C LEU A 165 -7.74 1.13 -5.48
N LEU A 166 -6.90 2.04 -5.97
CA LEU A 166 -7.06 2.78 -7.20
C LEU A 166 -6.17 2.08 -8.22
N VAL A 167 -6.75 1.72 -9.35
CA VAL A 167 -6.05 1.04 -10.45
C VAL A 167 -5.99 1.98 -11.63
N ALA A 168 -4.78 2.24 -12.11
CA ALA A 168 -4.52 3.00 -13.33
C ALA A 168 -4.02 2.05 -14.42
N ARG A 169 -4.62 2.12 -15.61
CA ARG A 169 -4.25 1.30 -16.77
C ARG A 169 -4.02 2.16 -17.99
N LYS A 170 -2.94 1.88 -18.72
CA LYS A 170 -2.67 2.46 -20.05
C LYS A 170 -1.99 1.43 -20.94
N GLY A 171 -2.77 0.81 -21.82
CA GLY A 171 -2.31 -0.36 -22.59
C GLY A 171 -1.93 -1.50 -21.64
N ASP A 172 -0.71 -2.00 -21.76
CA ASP A 172 -0.19 -3.08 -20.91
C ASP A 172 0.37 -2.58 -19.55
N ASP A 173 0.51 -1.26 -19.37
CA ASP A 173 1.04 -0.69 -18.13
C ASP A 173 -0.06 -0.54 -17.09
N VAL A 174 0.23 -1.00 -15.87
CA VAL A 174 -0.70 -1.01 -14.75
C VAL A 174 0.01 -0.50 -13.51
N ALA A 175 -0.60 0.48 -12.86
CA ALA A 175 -0.16 0.99 -11.57
C ALA A 175 -1.31 0.91 -10.57
N ILE A 176 -0.99 0.61 -9.31
CA ILE A 176 -1.93 0.61 -8.21
C ILE A 176 -1.50 1.63 -7.17
N LEU A 177 -2.48 2.32 -6.60
CA LEU A 177 -2.33 3.15 -5.41
C LEU A 177 -3.24 2.57 -4.33
N PRO A 178 -2.69 1.90 -3.31
CA PRO A 178 -3.49 1.42 -2.19
C PRO A 178 -3.81 2.55 -1.23
N GLN A 179 -5.02 2.54 -0.66
CA GLN A 179 -5.40 3.50 0.38
C GLN A 179 -4.53 3.33 1.65
N SER A 180 -4.13 2.09 1.94
CA SER A 180 -3.28 1.73 3.06
C SER A 180 -2.48 0.46 2.75
N SER A 181 -1.27 0.36 3.31
CA SER A 181 -0.48 -0.87 3.29
C SER A 181 -1.02 -1.94 4.25
N TYR A 182 -1.98 -1.60 5.11
CA TYR A 182 -2.59 -2.51 6.09
C TYR A 182 -4.04 -2.83 5.70
N SER A 183 -4.52 -4.00 6.15
CA SER A 183 -5.92 -4.41 5.96
C SER A 183 -6.89 -3.51 6.74
N GLY A 184 -8.14 -3.48 6.30
CA GLY A 184 -9.26 -2.83 7.02
C GLY A 184 -9.54 -1.37 6.65
N GLY A 185 -8.79 -0.80 5.70
CA GLY A 185 -9.02 0.54 5.17
C GLY A 185 -9.57 0.56 3.73
N GLY A 186 -10.01 1.73 3.30
CA GLY A 186 -10.36 2.00 1.90
C GLY A 186 -11.07 3.34 1.73
N TRP A 187 -11.08 3.83 0.50
CA TRP A 187 -11.77 5.05 0.12
C TRP A 187 -13.26 4.77 -0.06
N GLN A 188 -14.07 5.57 0.59
CA GLN A 188 -15.52 5.55 0.49
C GLN A 188 -16.05 6.93 0.79
N ARG A 189 -17.26 7.22 0.29
CA ARG A 189 -17.96 8.45 0.61
C ARG A 189 -18.20 8.52 2.11
N MET A 190 -17.79 9.63 2.71
CA MET A 190 -18.06 9.97 4.10
C MET A 190 -19.11 11.09 4.14
N PRO A 191 -20.15 10.99 4.99
CA PRO A 191 -21.10 12.08 5.14
C PRO A 191 -20.39 13.28 5.77
N VAL A 192 -20.46 14.43 5.12
CA VAL A 192 -20.12 15.71 5.76
C VAL A 192 -21.28 16.06 6.67
N GLN A 193 -21.06 15.97 7.97
CA GLN A 193 -22.02 16.39 8.97
C GLN A 193 -21.59 17.74 9.51
N ASP A 194 -22.54 18.68 9.61
CA ASP A 194 -22.27 19.92 10.29
C ASP A 194 -22.11 19.63 11.78
N GLU A 195 -21.01 20.10 12.36
CA GLU A 195 -20.72 19.94 13.77
C GLU A 195 -20.91 21.27 14.52
N LEU A 196 -21.29 21.19 15.79
CA LEU A 196 -21.29 22.36 16.66
C LEU A 196 -19.93 22.50 17.33
N ALA A 197 -19.09 23.36 16.77
CA ALA A 197 -17.88 23.81 17.43
C ALA A 197 -18.23 24.86 18.49
N TRP A 198 -17.60 24.75 19.65
CA TRP A 198 -17.83 25.62 20.78
C TRP A 198 -16.50 26.05 21.40
N TYR A 199 -16.43 27.32 21.79
CA TYR A 199 -15.30 27.88 22.50
C TYR A 199 -15.84 28.52 23.78
N VAL A 200 -15.37 28.03 24.91
CA VAL A 200 -15.85 28.41 26.24
C VAL A 200 -14.67 28.82 27.09
N TRP A 201 -14.83 29.91 27.82
CA TRP A 201 -13.85 30.40 28.78
C TRP A 201 -14.56 30.99 30.00
N ASP A 202 -13.84 30.95 31.11
CA ASP A 202 -14.20 31.67 32.33
C ASP A 202 -13.49 33.03 32.36
N ASP A 203 -13.82 33.84 33.36
CA ASP A 203 -13.24 35.17 33.54
C ASP A 203 -11.82 35.15 34.16
N ARG A 204 -11.47 34.15 34.99
CA ARG A 204 -10.22 34.16 35.79
C ARG A 204 -9.67 32.80 36.26
N GLN A 205 -10.19 31.69 35.76
CA GLN A 205 -9.75 30.28 35.91
C GLN A 205 -9.88 29.64 37.30
N MET A 206 -9.63 30.40 38.37
CA MET A 206 -9.58 29.86 39.74
C MET A 206 -10.68 30.47 40.63
N TYR A 207 -11.41 29.60 41.32
CA TYR A 207 -12.49 29.95 42.22
C TYR A 207 -12.36 29.25 43.58
N ARG A 208 -12.94 29.83 44.61
CA ARG A 208 -13.01 29.27 45.97
C ARG A 208 -14.39 28.70 46.28
N PRO A 209 -14.51 27.80 47.28
CA PRO A 209 -15.81 27.34 47.75
C PRO A 209 -16.71 28.50 48.17
N GLY A 210 -17.94 28.52 47.64
CA GLY A 210 -18.92 29.57 47.89
C GLY A 210 -18.88 30.74 46.89
N GLU A 211 -17.95 30.75 45.94
CA GLU A 211 -17.95 31.74 44.85
C GLU A 211 -18.88 31.34 43.69
N GLU A 212 -19.40 32.35 42.99
CA GLU A 212 -20.17 32.19 41.76
C GLU A 212 -19.24 32.16 40.53
N VAL A 213 -19.35 31.11 39.72
CA VAL A 213 -18.54 30.92 38.51
C VAL A 213 -19.19 31.62 37.32
N HIS A 214 -18.41 32.44 36.61
CA HIS A 214 -18.87 33.15 35.41
C HIS A 214 -18.22 32.56 34.17
N VAL A 215 -19.05 32.01 33.28
CA VAL A 215 -18.61 31.38 32.04
C VAL A 215 -19.27 32.09 30.85
N LYS A 216 -18.50 32.31 29.78
CA LYS A 216 -18.98 32.80 28.50
C LYS A 216 -18.44 31.89 27.39
N GLY A 217 -19.21 31.78 26.31
CA GLY A 217 -18.74 31.09 25.13
C GLY A 217 -19.51 31.45 23.88
N TRP A 218 -19.02 30.92 22.76
CA TRP A 218 -19.68 30.96 21.46
C TRP A 218 -19.88 29.54 20.95
N VAL A 219 -20.99 29.33 20.25
CA VAL A 219 -21.26 28.11 19.50
C VAL A 219 -21.40 28.48 18.03
N ARG A 220 -20.75 27.72 17.16
CA ARG A 220 -20.81 27.85 15.70
C ARG A 220 -21.10 26.49 15.10
N ARG A 221 -21.95 26.48 14.08
CA ARG A 221 -22.10 25.35 13.17
C ARG A 221 -20.95 25.44 12.16
N VAL A 222 -20.16 24.39 12.02
CA VAL A 222 -19.01 24.26 11.12
C VAL A 222 -19.14 23.03 10.26
#